data_AF-A0A3D2AZ88-F1
#
_entry.id   AF-A0A3D2AZ88-F1
#
_cell.length_a   1.000
_cell.length_b   1.000
_cell.length_c   1.000
_cell.angle_alpha   90.00
_cell.angle_beta   90.00
_cell.angle_gamma   90.00
#
_symmetry.space_group_name_H-M   'P 1'
#
loop_
_entity.id
_entity.type
_entity.pdbx_description
1 polymer ?
#
loop_
_entity_poly.entity_id
_entity_poly.type
_entity_poly.pdbx_seq_one_letter_code
_entity_poly.pdbx_strand_id
1 'polypeptide(L)'
;MSQIQNNKFPQNTQSQFPIKRLRRLRRTPSLRELLKETRLSPNDFIYPLFVTSGVNRKIPIEPMPRQNQLSIDLLLEEVEEATRLGIRSILLFGIPPTKDDSGSEAYSDEGIIQTAVKKLKEKFTDLIVITDVCLCEYTNHGHCGVLQSNGT
;
A
#
# COMPACT_ATOMS: atom_id res chain seq x y z
N MET A 1 39.39 55.47 -0.36
CA MET A 1 37.98 55.02 -0.42
C MET A 1 37.98 53.54 -0.76
N SER A 2 37.33 52.75 0.11
CA SER A 2 36.85 51.36 -0.07
C SER A 2 37.84 50.34 -0.64
N GLN A 3 38.49 49.51 0.19
CA GLN A 3 37.93 48.24 0.67
C GLN A 3 37.01 47.55 -0.35
N ILE A 4 37.51 46.54 -1.06
CA ILE A 4 36.74 45.33 -1.35
C ILE A 4 37.69 44.13 -1.24
N GLN A 5 37.55 43.41 -0.13
CA GLN A 5 38.18 42.13 0.12
C GLN A 5 37.63 41.10 -0.90
N ASN A 6 38.46 40.63 -1.81
CA ASN A 6 38.17 39.39 -2.53
C ASN A 6 38.50 38.21 -1.62
N ASN A 7 37.60 37.97 -0.67
CA ASN A 7 37.60 36.78 0.16
C ASN A 7 37.22 35.58 -0.72
N LYS A 8 38.18 35.08 -1.50
CA LYS A 8 38.08 33.76 -2.12
C LYS A 8 38.07 32.77 -0.97
N PHE A 9 36.88 32.33 -0.56
CA PHE A 9 36.74 31.12 0.25
C PHE A 9 37.65 30.05 -0.37
N PRO A 10 38.55 29.41 0.41
CA PRO A 10 39.42 28.39 -0.13
C PRO A 10 38.55 27.33 -0.79
N GLN A 11 38.75 27.15 -2.09
CA GLN A 11 38.08 26.12 -2.89
C GLN A 11 38.28 24.80 -2.16
N ASN A 12 37.19 24.28 -1.62
CA ASN A 12 37.13 23.18 -0.68
C ASN A 12 37.80 21.95 -1.32
N THR A 13 39.04 21.67 -0.94
CA THR A 13 39.75 20.44 -1.33
C THR A 13 38.91 19.29 -0.82
N GLN A 14 38.14 18.65 -1.72
CA GLN A 14 37.42 17.43 -1.38
C GLN A 14 38.44 16.46 -0.75
N SER A 15 38.28 16.20 0.55
CA SER A 15 39.19 15.31 1.26
C SER A 15 39.14 13.95 0.58
N GLN A 16 40.27 13.56 -0.03
CA GLN A 16 40.39 12.29 -0.75
C GLN A 16 40.77 11.19 0.24
N PHE A 17 40.65 9.93 -0.17
CA PHE A 17 41.25 8.83 0.58
C PHE A 17 42.77 9.09 0.73
N PRO A 18 43.38 8.88 1.92
CA PRO A 18 42.86 8.23 3.13
C PRO A 18 42.26 9.19 4.16
N ILE A 19 42.22 10.51 3.89
CA ILE A 19 41.72 11.54 4.80
C ILE A 19 40.22 11.38 5.01
N LYS A 20 39.44 11.23 3.93
CA LYS A 20 38.01 10.88 3.98
C LYS A 20 37.82 9.39 3.81
N ARG A 21 37.31 8.72 4.86
CA ARG A 21 36.99 7.29 4.84
C ARG A 21 35.55 7.08 5.31
N LEU A 22 34.64 6.93 4.35
CA LEU A 22 33.21 6.72 4.63
C LEU A 22 32.94 5.44 5.44
N ARG A 23 33.85 4.46 5.38
CA ARG A 23 33.79 3.26 6.21
C ARG A 23 33.88 3.55 7.72
N ARG A 24 34.48 4.68 8.14
CA ARG A 24 34.59 5.04 9.57
C ARG A 24 33.22 5.10 10.24
N LEU A 25 32.22 5.64 9.54
CA LEU A 25 30.83 5.77 10.01
C LEU A 25 30.01 4.47 9.89
N ARG A 26 30.59 3.39 9.34
CA ARG A 26 29.90 2.11 9.12
C ARG A 26 30.49 0.95 9.93
N ARG A 27 31.46 1.24 10.81
CA ARG A 27 32.27 0.23 11.54
C ARG A 27 31.45 -0.62 12.50
N THR A 28 30.46 -0.06 13.19
CA THR A 28 29.66 -0.76 14.20
C THR A 28 28.17 -0.64 13.90
N PRO A 29 27.35 -1.62 14.33
CA PRO A 29 25.89 -1.51 14.24
C PRO A 29 25.36 -0.22 14.88
N SER A 30 25.82 0.13 16.09
CA SER A 30 25.38 1.35 16.79
C SER A 30 25.70 2.63 16.03
N LEU A 31 26.85 2.71 15.36
CA LEU A 31 27.22 3.89 14.57
C LEU A 31 26.39 4.02 13.28
N ARG A 32 26.07 2.88 12.64
CA ARG A 32 25.14 2.86 11.51
C ARG A 32 23.73 3.26 11.94
N GLU A 33 23.30 2.85 13.12
CA GLU A 33 21.97 3.17 13.64
C GLU A 33 21.83 4.64 14.05
N LEU A 34 22.90 5.23 14.62
CA LEU A 34 22.96 6.65 14.95
C LEU A 34 22.83 7.56 13.72
N LEU A 35 23.40 7.13 12.59
CA LEU A 35 23.51 7.92 11.36
C LEU A 35 22.55 7.49 10.27
N LYS A 36 21.64 6.56 10.56
CA LYS A 36 20.64 6.08 9.60
C LYS A 36 19.68 7.21 9.23
N GLU A 37 19.61 7.52 7.94
CA GLU A 37 18.78 8.62 7.40
C GLU A 37 17.32 8.20 7.21
N THR A 38 17.08 6.95 6.81
CA THR A 38 15.72 6.44 6.53
C THR A 38 15.31 5.41 7.58
N ARG A 39 14.13 5.60 8.16
CA ARG A 39 13.48 4.67 9.08
C ARG A 39 12.16 4.23 8.49
N LEU A 40 11.80 2.98 8.74
CA LEU A 40 10.48 2.44 8.44
C LEU A 40 9.78 2.10 9.74
N SER A 41 8.48 2.30 9.76
CA SER A 41 7.56 2.02 10.84
C SER A 41 6.29 1.38 10.27
N PRO A 42 5.48 0.67 11.08
CA PRO A 42 4.17 0.16 10.64
C PRO A 42 3.26 1.21 10.01
N ASN A 43 3.41 2.49 10.39
CA ASN A 43 2.63 3.60 9.86
C ASN A 43 2.96 3.94 8.40
N ASP A 44 4.08 3.44 7.86
CA ASP A 44 4.51 3.69 6.48
C ASP A 44 3.88 2.67 5.50
N PHE A 45 3.10 1.70 5.99
CA PHE A 45 2.55 0.62 5.19
C PHE A 45 1.03 0.73 4.99
N ILE A 46 0.61 0.47 3.75
CA ILE A 46 -0.76 0.13 3.36
C ILE A 46 -0.77 -1.36 3.08
N TYR A 47 -1.72 -2.10 3.67
CA TYR A 47 -1.84 -3.55 3.45
C TYR A 47 -2.96 -3.87 2.45
N PRO A 48 -2.62 -4.33 1.21
CA PRO A 48 -3.62 -4.71 0.22
C PRO A 48 -4.24 -6.08 0.56
N LEU A 49 -5.57 -6.17 0.44
CA LEU A 49 -6.36 -7.34 0.79
C LEU A 49 -7.39 -7.64 -0.31
N PHE A 50 -7.57 -8.94 -0.58
CA PHE A 50 -8.50 -9.45 -1.59
C PHE A 50 -9.76 -10.00 -0.92
N VAL A 51 -10.92 -9.48 -1.28
CA VAL A 51 -12.20 -9.78 -0.62
C VAL A 51 -13.12 -10.52 -1.57
N THR A 52 -13.68 -11.65 -1.14
CA THR A 52 -14.62 -12.46 -1.92
C THR A 52 -15.90 -12.73 -1.14
N SER A 53 -16.92 -13.23 -1.83
CA SER A 53 -18.23 -13.54 -1.26
C SER A 53 -18.28 -14.91 -0.58
N GLY A 54 -19.24 -15.06 0.34
CA GLY A 54 -19.48 -16.27 1.12
C GLY A 54 -19.05 -16.13 2.58
N VAL A 55 -18.89 -17.26 3.27
CA VAL A 55 -18.59 -17.34 4.71
C VAL A 55 -17.50 -18.37 4.93
N ASN A 56 -16.53 -18.07 5.81
CA ASN A 56 -15.38 -18.90 6.13
C ASN A 56 -14.63 -19.39 4.86
N ARG A 57 -14.47 -18.49 3.88
CA ARG A 57 -13.77 -18.77 2.63
C ARG A 57 -12.40 -18.11 2.62
N LYS A 58 -11.38 -18.94 2.41
CA LYS A 58 -9.99 -18.54 2.22
C LYS A 58 -9.44 -19.25 0.98
N ILE A 59 -9.38 -18.53 -0.13
CA ILE A 59 -8.99 -19.07 -1.43
C ILE A 59 -7.55 -18.64 -1.74
N PRO A 60 -6.58 -19.57 -1.84
CA PRO A 60 -5.21 -19.22 -2.18
C PRO A 60 -5.09 -18.57 -3.55
N ILE A 61 -4.21 -17.57 -3.66
CA ILE A 61 -3.85 -16.94 -4.93
C ILE A 61 -2.54 -17.57 -5.40
N GLU A 62 -2.63 -18.52 -6.34
CA GLU A 62 -1.51 -19.31 -6.87
C GLU A 62 -0.27 -18.46 -7.24
N PRO A 63 -0.39 -17.36 -8.03
CA PRO A 63 0.76 -16.52 -8.38
C PRO A 63 1.33 -15.69 -7.22
N MET A 64 0.62 -15.61 -6.09
CA MET A 64 0.98 -14.80 -4.92
C MET A 64 1.02 -15.68 -3.66
N PRO A 65 2.08 -16.49 -3.46
CA PRO A 65 2.16 -17.41 -2.34
C PRO A 65 1.93 -16.74 -0.99
N ARG A 66 1.07 -17.35 -0.17
CA ARG A 66 0.58 -16.88 1.15
C ARG A 66 -0.45 -15.74 1.09
N GLN A 67 -0.84 -15.27 -0.09
CA GLN A 67 -1.98 -14.36 -0.25
C GLN A 67 -3.24 -15.16 -0.57
N ASN A 68 -4.38 -14.68 -0.08
CA ASN A 68 -5.66 -15.34 -0.23
C ASN A 68 -6.75 -14.32 -0.54
N GLN A 69 -7.78 -14.76 -1.24
CA GLN A 69 -9.07 -14.09 -1.26
C GLN A 69 -9.84 -14.52 0.00
N LEU A 70 -10.31 -13.55 0.78
CA LEU A 70 -10.94 -13.77 2.08
C LEU A 70 -12.43 -13.40 2.00
N SER A 71 -13.30 -14.22 2.57
CA SER A 71 -14.64 -13.76 2.91
C SER A 71 -14.59 -12.67 3.98
N ILE A 72 -15.65 -11.86 4.07
CA ILE A 72 -15.68 -10.69 4.96
C ILE A 72 -15.41 -11.06 6.43
N ASP A 73 -15.92 -12.20 6.90
CA ASP A 73 -15.65 -12.70 8.26
C ASP A 73 -14.16 -12.93 8.52
N LEU A 74 -13.45 -13.57 7.59
CA LEU A 74 -12.01 -13.80 7.72
C LEU A 74 -11.18 -12.53 7.44
N LEU A 75 -11.68 -11.63 6.60
CA LEU A 75 -11.08 -10.31 6.39
C LEU A 75 -11.04 -9.53 7.72
N LEU A 76 -12.11 -9.58 8.51
CA LEU A 76 -12.15 -8.89 9.81
C LEU A 76 -11.15 -9.47 10.81
N GLU A 77 -10.86 -10.77 10.76
CA GLU A 77 -9.80 -11.39 11.58
C GLU A 77 -8.40 -10.95 11.11
N GLU A 78 -8.16 -10.95 9.79
CA GLU A 78 -6.89 -10.52 9.21
C GLU A 78 -6.58 -9.04 9.52
N VAL A 79 -7.60 -8.18 9.46
CA VAL A 79 -7.46 -6.75 9.80
C VAL A 79 -7.25 -6.52 11.29
N GLU A 80 -7.83 -7.35 12.15
CA GLU A 80 -7.57 -7.31 13.59
C GLU A 80 -6.09 -7.57 13.89
N GLU A 81 -5.52 -8.59 13.23
CA GLU A 81 -4.10 -8.89 13.33
C GLU A 81 -3.23 -7.73 12.81
N ALA A 82 -3.53 -7.22 11.61
CA ALA A 82 -2.79 -6.12 11.02
C ALA A 82 -2.79 -4.88 11.92
N THR A 83 -3.93 -4.56 12.53
CA THR A 83 -4.07 -3.44 13.47
C THR A 83 -3.24 -3.67 14.73
N ARG A 84 -3.21 -4.91 15.26
CA ARG A 84 -2.36 -5.27 16.41
C ARG A 84 -0.86 -5.13 16.11
N LEU A 85 -0.45 -5.37 14.87
CA LEU A 85 0.92 -5.16 14.38
C LEU A 85 1.25 -3.67 14.11
N GLY A 86 0.27 -2.78 14.25
CA GLY A 86 0.42 -1.33 14.10
C GLY A 86 0.16 -0.81 12.67
N ILE A 87 -0.32 -1.64 11.75
CA ILE A 87 -0.73 -1.22 10.41
C ILE A 87 -2.09 -0.52 10.53
N ARG A 88 -2.16 0.73 10.07
CA ARG A 88 -3.36 1.57 10.23
C ARG A 88 -4.15 1.78 8.94
N SER A 89 -3.67 1.23 7.82
CA SER A 89 -4.28 1.44 6.52
C SER A 89 -4.31 0.18 5.67
N ILE A 90 -5.44 -0.04 4.99
CA ILE A 90 -5.66 -1.17 4.10
C ILE A 90 -6.17 -0.69 2.73
N LEU A 91 -5.89 -1.48 1.70
CA LEU A 91 -6.43 -1.30 0.34
C LEU A 91 -7.25 -2.53 -0.02
N LEU A 92 -8.51 -2.34 -0.40
CA LEU A 92 -9.41 -3.44 -0.75
C LEU A 92 -9.49 -3.65 -2.26
N PHE A 93 -9.32 -4.90 -2.67
CA PHE A 93 -9.65 -5.41 -4.01
C PHE A 93 -10.81 -6.41 -3.89
N GLY A 94 -11.94 -6.11 -4.54
CA GLY A 94 -13.16 -6.92 -4.45
C GLY A 94 -13.24 -7.91 -5.60
N ILE A 95 -13.56 -9.17 -5.29
CA ILE A 95 -13.81 -10.23 -6.26
C ILE A 95 -15.33 -10.50 -6.25
N PRO A 96 -16.06 -9.94 -7.23
CA PRO A 96 -17.50 -10.09 -7.30
C PRO A 96 -17.89 -11.54 -7.64
N PRO A 97 -19.05 -12.05 -7.15
CA PRO A 97 -19.57 -13.34 -7.58
C PRO A 97 -19.98 -13.36 -9.06
N THR A 98 -20.31 -12.20 -9.63
CA THR A 98 -20.79 -12.07 -11.00
C THR A 98 -20.20 -10.84 -11.68
N LYS A 99 -20.00 -10.93 -13.00
CA LYS A 99 -19.53 -9.82 -13.83
C LYS A 99 -20.56 -9.54 -14.93
N ASP A 100 -20.60 -8.30 -15.40
CA ASP A 100 -21.41 -7.89 -16.54
C ASP A 100 -20.67 -6.87 -17.41
N ASP A 101 -21.17 -6.53 -18.59
CA ASP A 101 -20.45 -5.65 -19.52
C ASP A 101 -20.36 -4.19 -19.05
N SER A 102 -21.18 -3.79 -18.07
CA SER A 102 -21.21 -2.44 -17.52
C SER A 102 -20.45 -2.30 -16.19
N GLY A 103 -20.06 -3.42 -15.57
CA GLY A 103 -19.47 -3.48 -14.24
C GLY A 103 -20.45 -3.06 -13.14
N SER A 104 -21.73 -3.45 -13.21
CA SER A 104 -22.77 -2.89 -12.32
C SER A 104 -22.53 -3.10 -10.83
N GLU A 105 -21.82 -4.17 -10.46
CA GLU A 105 -21.49 -4.46 -9.05
C GLU A 105 -20.52 -3.44 -8.46
N ALA A 106 -19.71 -2.75 -9.27
CA ALA A 106 -18.76 -1.73 -8.80
C ALA A 106 -19.43 -0.58 -8.04
N TYR A 107 -20.70 -0.28 -8.34
CA TYR A 107 -21.48 0.78 -7.71
C TYR A 107 -22.74 0.27 -6.99
N SER A 108 -22.87 -1.04 -6.79
CA SER A 108 -23.99 -1.63 -6.05
C SER A 108 -23.92 -1.26 -4.57
N ASP A 109 -25.05 -0.86 -3.97
CA ASP A 109 -25.15 -0.59 -2.53
C ASP A 109 -24.83 -1.81 -1.65
N GLU A 110 -25.00 -3.01 -2.24
CA GLU A 110 -24.75 -4.32 -1.65
C GLU A 110 -23.56 -5.04 -2.30
N GLY A 111 -22.70 -4.31 -3.02
CA GLY A 111 -21.48 -4.86 -3.60
C GLY A 111 -20.48 -5.34 -2.54
N ILE A 112 -19.55 -6.20 -2.95
CA ILE A 112 -18.60 -6.84 -2.03
C ILE A 112 -17.73 -5.80 -1.27
N ILE A 113 -17.29 -4.75 -1.95
CA ILE A 113 -16.49 -3.67 -1.36
C ILE A 113 -17.33 -2.83 -0.40
N GLN A 114 -18.52 -2.43 -0.81
CA GLN A 114 -19.44 -1.59 -0.02
C GLN A 114 -19.81 -2.29 1.29
N THR A 115 -20.12 -3.57 1.22
CA THR A 115 -20.42 -4.41 2.40
C THR A 115 -19.21 -4.55 3.30
N ALA A 116 -18.02 -4.81 2.75
CA ALA A 116 -16.78 -4.92 3.52
C ALA A 116 -16.44 -3.61 4.24
N VAL A 117 -16.54 -2.47 3.55
CA VAL A 117 -16.27 -1.14 4.14
C VAL A 117 -17.20 -0.85 5.32
N LYS A 118 -18.51 -1.10 5.17
CA LYS A 118 -19.49 -0.94 6.27
C LYS A 118 -19.06 -1.75 7.50
N LYS A 119 -18.75 -3.04 7.32
CA LYS A 119 -18.35 -3.95 8.41
C LYS A 119 -17.01 -3.58 9.05
N LEU A 120 -16.04 -3.16 8.25
CA LEU A 120 -14.74 -2.70 8.75
C LEU A 120 -14.88 -1.43 9.58
N LYS A 121 -15.71 -0.48 9.14
CA LYS A 121 -15.95 0.77 9.88
C LYS A 121 -16.77 0.58 11.15
N GLU A 122 -17.66 -0.41 11.19
CA GLU A 122 -18.35 -0.83 12.42
C GLU A 122 -17.38 -1.37 13.47
N LYS A 123 -16.37 -2.16 13.07
CA LYS A 123 -15.44 -2.84 14.00
C LYS A 123 -14.16 -2.05 14.30
N PHE A 124 -13.63 -1.29 13.34
CA PHE A 124 -12.33 -0.62 13.40
C PHE A 124 -12.45 0.87 13.03
N THR A 125 -12.99 1.67 13.95
CA THR A 125 -13.32 3.09 13.71
C THR A 125 -12.15 3.92 13.18
N ASP A 126 -10.94 3.69 13.71
CA ASP A 126 -9.74 4.45 13.36
C ASP A 126 -8.95 3.90 12.16
N LEU A 127 -9.38 2.76 11.59
CA LEU A 127 -8.70 2.15 10.44
C LEU A 127 -8.94 2.99 9.18
N ILE A 128 -7.86 3.29 8.45
CA ILE A 128 -7.96 3.91 7.12
C ILE A 128 -8.26 2.81 6.10
N VAL A 129 -9.42 2.92 5.45
CA VAL A 129 -9.84 1.98 4.40
C VAL A 129 -9.77 2.70 3.06
N ILE A 130 -8.95 2.18 2.16
CA ILE A 130 -8.78 2.65 0.79
C ILE A 130 -9.49 1.66 -0.12
N THR A 131 -10.32 2.15 -1.03
CA THR A 131 -11.05 1.34 -2.01
C THR A 131 -10.48 1.55 -3.41
N ASP A 132 -10.34 0.47 -4.17
CA ASP A 132 -10.07 0.57 -5.61
C ASP A 132 -11.34 1.06 -6.34
N VAL A 133 -11.21 2.13 -7.13
CA VAL A 133 -12.30 2.71 -7.94
C VAL A 133 -12.01 2.43 -9.40
N CYS A 134 -12.48 1.27 -9.86
CA CYS A 134 -12.21 0.75 -11.19
C CYS A 134 -13.33 -0.22 -11.63
N LEU A 135 -13.39 -0.54 -12.93
CA LEU A 135 -14.34 -1.52 -13.49
C LEU A 135 -13.68 -2.84 -13.93
N CYS A 136 -12.35 -2.97 -13.88
CA CYS A 136 -11.65 -4.13 -14.44
C CYS A 136 -12.08 -5.45 -13.79
N GLU A 137 -12.28 -5.47 -12.48
CA GLU A 137 -12.67 -6.70 -11.78
C GLU A 137 -14.18 -6.98 -11.90
N TYR A 138 -14.97 -6.02 -12.33
CA TYR A 138 -16.44 -6.11 -12.40
C TYR A 138 -16.96 -6.35 -13.82
N THR A 139 -16.13 -6.13 -14.84
CA THR A 139 -16.52 -6.29 -16.24
C THR A 139 -16.18 -7.66 -16.80
N ASN A 140 -17.03 -8.19 -17.70
CA ASN A 140 -16.76 -9.46 -18.39
C ASN A 140 -15.47 -9.41 -19.23
N HIS A 141 -15.21 -8.26 -19.83
CA HIS A 141 -14.06 -8.03 -20.71
C HIS A 141 -12.79 -7.61 -19.95
N GLY A 142 -12.88 -7.30 -18.65
CA GLY A 142 -11.71 -6.99 -17.81
C GLY A 142 -11.07 -5.61 -18.07
N HIS A 143 -11.73 -4.72 -18.82
CA HIS A 143 -11.23 -3.36 -19.05
C HIS A 143 -11.66 -2.43 -17.93
N CYS A 144 -10.87 -1.39 -17.67
CA CYS A 144 -11.13 -0.42 -16.61
C CYS A 144 -12.33 0.51 -16.89
N GLY A 145 -13.01 0.34 -18.02
CA GLY A 145 -14.10 1.18 -18.51
C GLY A 145 -15.10 0.37 -19.32
N VAL A 146 -16.31 0.92 -19.53
CA VAL A 146 -17.32 0.34 -20.42
C VAL A 146 -16.86 0.44 -21.87
N LEU A 147 -16.96 -0.65 -22.62
CA LEU A 147 -16.57 -0.69 -24.03
C LEU A 147 -17.71 -0.26 -24.96
N GLN A 148 -17.36 0.50 -25.99
CA GLN A 148 -18.17 0.73 -27.17
C GLN A 148 -17.95 -0.40 -28.19
N SER A 149 -18.81 -0.45 -29.23
CA SER A 149 -18.77 -1.50 -30.26
C SER A 149 -17.47 -1.54 -31.08
N ASN A 150 -16.72 -0.43 -31.13
CA ASN A 150 -15.42 -0.31 -31.78
C ASN A 150 -14.24 -0.61 -30.83
N GLY A 151 -14.50 -1.00 -29.58
CA GLY A 151 -13.49 -1.32 -28.57
C GLY A 151 -12.89 -0.10 -27.85
N THR A 152 -13.45 1.10 -28.01
CA THR A 152 -13.07 2.28 -27.22
C THR A 152 -13.87 2.41 -25.94
#